data_AF-A0A4D9DY37-F1
#
_entry.id   AF-A0A4D9DY37-F1
#
_cell.length_a   1.000
_cell.length_b   1.000
_cell.length_c   1.000
_cell.angle_alpha   90.00
_cell.angle_beta   90.00
_cell.angle_gamma   90.00
#
_symmetry.space_group_name_H-M   'P 1'
#
loop_
_entity.id
_entity.type
_entity.pdbx_description
1 polymer ?
#
loop_
_entity_poly.entity_id
_entity_poly.type
_entity_poly.pdbx_seq_one_letter_code
_entity_poly.pdbx_strand_id
1 'polypeptide(L)'
;MKTCDTGKDTCGIIKHETVQESKRTVITQKSCLHSNSCWADPISMNFGNGITQRSGITCCVGEACQTASDPLPPMNTVPNGLQCPGCYAENSYQCSEDTVRCTAAQTQCFDIAGKITIGILPLKTASKGCTTESECTAPKGVKGFDVDIVTFE
;
A
#
# COMPACT_ATOMS: atom_id res chain seq x y z
N MET A 1 -21.87 -16.23 -1.09
CA MET A 1 -20.81 -16.62 -0.12
C MET A 1 -19.95 -17.69 -0.77
N LYS A 2 -18.64 -17.71 -0.48
CA LYS A 2 -17.71 -18.72 -0.96
C LYS A 2 -17.03 -19.37 0.24
N THR A 3 -16.93 -20.69 0.24
CA THR A 3 -16.14 -21.44 1.22
C THR A 3 -14.66 -21.34 0.84
N CYS A 4 -13.82 -21.03 1.81
CA CYS A 4 -12.38 -20.92 1.60
C CYS A 4 -11.72 -22.31 1.56
N ASP A 5 -10.64 -22.42 0.79
CA ASP A 5 -9.84 -23.66 0.72
C ASP A 5 -9.13 -23.94 2.05
N THR A 6 -8.71 -25.18 2.24
CA THR A 6 -8.04 -25.64 3.47
C THR A 6 -6.85 -24.73 3.83
N GLY A 7 -6.86 -24.23 5.06
CA GLY A 7 -5.85 -23.31 5.59
C GLY A 7 -6.32 -21.86 5.66
N LYS A 8 -7.27 -21.44 4.81
CA LYS A 8 -7.85 -20.09 4.84
C LYS A 8 -9.19 -20.12 5.57
N ASP A 9 -9.34 -19.29 6.59
CA ASP A 9 -10.45 -19.32 7.53
C ASP A 9 -11.27 -18.01 7.54
N THR A 10 -10.84 -17.00 6.79
CA THR A 10 -11.48 -15.68 6.78
C THR A 10 -11.55 -15.06 5.39
N CYS A 11 -12.51 -14.15 5.21
CA CYS A 11 -12.62 -13.31 4.01
C CYS A 11 -11.95 -11.96 4.28
N GLY A 12 -10.95 -11.60 3.50
CA GLY A 12 -10.35 -10.27 3.50
C GLY A 12 -10.96 -9.40 2.41
N ILE A 13 -11.49 -8.24 2.80
CA ILE A 13 -11.83 -7.13 1.90
C ILE A 13 -10.64 -6.19 1.89
N ILE A 14 -9.91 -6.19 0.78
CA ILE A 14 -8.69 -5.41 0.59
C ILE A 14 -9.03 -4.21 -0.28
N LYS A 15 -8.59 -3.03 0.13
CA LYS A 15 -8.83 -1.79 -0.62
C LYS A 15 -7.53 -1.05 -0.84
N HIS A 16 -7.27 -0.72 -2.09
CA HIS A 16 -6.15 0.10 -2.52
C HIS A 16 -6.69 1.39 -3.11
N GLU A 17 -6.07 2.49 -2.74
CA GLU A 17 -6.35 3.80 -3.31
C GLU A 17 -5.04 4.45 -3.73
N THR A 18 -4.99 4.91 -4.98
CA THR A 18 -3.88 5.68 -5.52
C THR A 18 -4.41 7.00 -6.06
N VAL A 19 -3.72 8.08 -5.75
CA VAL A 19 -3.94 9.40 -6.33
C VAL A 19 -2.68 9.78 -7.07
N GLN A 20 -2.79 10.15 -8.35
CA GLN A 20 -1.71 10.62 -9.21
C GLN A 20 -2.27 11.68 -10.15
N GLU A 21 -1.64 12.86 -10.23
CA GLU A 21 -2.06 13.96 -11.12
C GLU A 21 -3.57 14.29 -11.04
N SER A 22 -4.13 14.32 -9.83
CA SER A 22 -5.56 14.53 -9.55
C SER A 22 -6.50 13.41 -10.03
N LYS A 23 -5.98 12.32 -10.61
CA LYS A 23 -6.74 11.10 -10.88
C LYS A 23 -6.71 10.22 -9.64
N ARG A 24 -7.90 9.89 -9.13
CA ARG A 24 -8.09 8.95 -8.03
C ARG A 24 -8.53 7.60 -8.58
N THR A 25 -7.75 6.57 -8.31
CA THR A 25 -8.06 5.18 -8.65
C THR A 25 -8.25 4.38 -7.36
N VAL A 26 -9.38 3.68 -7.25
CA VAL A 26 -9.69 2.82 -6.10
C VAL A 26 -9.92 1.41 -6.62
N ILE A 27 -9.22 0.44 -6.04
CA ILE A 27 -9.37 -0.98 -6.33
C ILE A 27 -9.84 -1.66 -5.05
N THR A 28 -10.88 -2.48 -5.15
CA THR A 28 -11.36 -3.29 -4.03
C THR A 28 -11.39 -4.74 -4.46
N GLN A 29 -10.78 -5.59 -3.65
CA GLN A 29 -10.65 -7.02 -3.89
C GLN A 29 -11.14 -7.79 -2.68
N LYS A 30 -11.74 -8.96 -2.93
CA LYS A 30 -12.14 -9.89 -1.88
C LYS A 30 -11.41 -11.20 -2.08
N SER A 31 -10.78 -11.70 -1.03
CA SER A 31 -10.01 -12.95 -1.10
C SER A 31 -10.13 -13.75 0.19
N CYS A 32 -10.01 -15.07 0.07
CA CYS A 32 -9.85 -15.95 1.24
C CYS A 32 -8.41 -15.82 1.74
N LEU A 33 -8.26 -15.57 3.04
CA LEU A 33 -6.98 -15.36 3.71
C LEU A 33 -6.89 -16.18 4.99
N HIS A 34 -5.69 -16.18 5.58
CA HIS A 34 -5.49 -16.63 6.95
C HIS A 34 -5.85 -15.49 7.91
N SER A 35 -6.46 -15.81 9.05
CA SER A 35 -6.81 -14.84 10.10
C SER A 35 -5.64 -13.98 10.58
N ASN A 36 -4.39 -14.45 10.46
CA ASN A 36 -3.20 -13.66 10.80
C ASN A 36 -3.03 -12.40 9.92
N SER A 37 -3.57 -12.41 8.70
CA SER A 37 -3.45 -11.29 7.75
C SER A 37 -4.40 -10.15 8.09
N CYS A 38 -5.34 -10.37 9.00
CA CYS A 38 -6.35 -9.41 9.42
C CYS A 38 -5.83 -8.37 10.43
N TRP A 39 -4.67 -8.63 11.02
CA TRP A 39 -4.02 -7.73 11.97
C TRP A 39 -3.07 -6.74 11.30
N ALA A 40 -3.05 -6.71 9.96
CA ALA A 40 -2.24 -5.74 9.22
C ALA A 40 -2.86 -4.34 9.35
N ASP A 41 -2.11 -3.43 9.97
CA ASP A 41 -2.49 -2.03 10.05
C ASP A 41 -2.55 -1.40 8.65
N PRO A 42 -3.46 -0.45 8.41
CA PRO A 42 -3.50 0.28 7.15
C PRO A 42 -2.17 0.95 6.84
N ILE A 43 -1.83 0.95 5.56
CA ILE A 43 -0.63 1.59 5.03
C ILE A 43 -1.01 2.90 4.35
N SER A 44 -0.21 3.94 4.56
CA SER A 44 -0.30 5.19 3.82
C SER A 44 1.07 5.67 3.38
N MET A 45 1.21 5.92 2.08
CA MET A 45 2.41 6.41 1.43
C MET A 45 2.14 7.76 0.75
N ASN A 46 3.11 8.68 0.85
CA ASN A 46 3.12 9.95 0.15
C ASN A 46 4.48 10.13 -0.54
N PHE A 47 4.47 10.06 -1.87
CA PHE A 47 5.66 10.12 -2.71
C PHE A 47 6.06 11.56 -3.08
N GLY A 48 5.25 12.56 -2.70
CA GLY A 48 5.38 13.92 -3.20
C GLY A 48 4.69 14.12 -4.55
N ASN A 49 4.74 15.35 -5.07
CA ASN A 49 4.20 15.73 -6.38
C ASN A 49 2.73 15.31 -6.62
N GLY A 50 1.92 15.29 -5.55
CA GLY A 50 0.52 14.90 -5.62
C GLY A 50 0.28 13.40 -5.79
N ILE A 51 1.31 12.57 -5.56
CA ILE A 51 1.24 11.11 -5.66
C ILE A 51 1.13 10.52 -4.25
N THR A 52 0.00 9.87 -3.97
CA THR A 52 -0.25 9.21 -2.69
C THR A 52 -0.86 7.84 -2.90
N GLN A 53 -0.56 6.90 -2.02
CA GLN A 53 -1.13 5.56 -2.03
C GLN A 53 -1.57 5.15 -0.63
N ARG A 54 -2.71 4.45 -0.54
CA ARG A 54 -3.23 3.89 0.71
C ARG A 54 -3.70 2.48 0.49
N SER A 55 -3.49 1.62 1.47
CA SER A 55 -3.89 0.22 1.44
C SER A 55 -4.43 -0.18 2.81
N GLY A 56 -5.45 -1.02 2.84
CA GLY A 56 -6.01 -1.54 4.08
C GLY A 56 -6.79 -2.81 3.87
N ILE A 57 -6.98 -3.55 4.94
CA ILE A 57 -7.73 -4.80 4.96
C ILE A 57 -8.76 -4.81 6.09
N THR A 58 -9.98 -5.24 5.77
CA THR A 58 -11.00 -5.60 6.76
C THR A 58 -11.34 -7.07 6.59
N CYS A 59 -11.26 -7.84 7.67
CA CYS A 59 -11.66 -9.24 7.66
C CYS A 59 -13.06 -9.45 8.21
N CYS A 60 -13.76 -10.45 7.68
CA CYS A 60 -15.10 -10.82 8.09
C CYS A 60 -15.39 -12.29 7.80
N VAL A 61 -16.37 -12.86 8.49
CA VAL A 61 -16.86 -14.23 8.26
C VAL A 61 -18.39 -14.23 8.26
N GLY A 62 -18.98 -14.99 7.34
CA GLY A 62 -20.43 -15.15 7.26
C GLY A 62 -21.18 -13.84 7.03
N GLU A 63 -22.27 -13.64 7.78
CA GLU A 63 -23.13 -12.46 7.67
C GLU A 63 -22.41 -11.14 8.04
N ALA A 64 -21.36 -11.21 8.86
CA ALA A 64 -20.57 -10.02 9.24
C ALA A 64 -19.90 -9.35 8.02
N CYS A 65 -19.76 -10.05 6.89
CA CYS A 65 -19.24 -9.46 5.65
C CYS A 65 -20.19 -8.48 4.96
N GLN A 66 -21.49 -8.48 5.29
CA GLN A 66 -22.46 -7.55 4.71
C GLN A 66 -22.32 -6.15 5.30
N THR A 67 -21.87 -6.05 6.55
CA THR A 67 -21.72 -4.81 7.30
C THR A 67 -20.27 -4.50 7.65
N ALA A 68 -19.32 -5.13 6.95
CA ALA A 68 -17.90 -4.90 7.15
C ALA A 68 -17.53 -3.43 6.92
N SER A 69 -16.71 -2.89 7.82
CA SER A 69 -16.25 -1.50 7.76
C SER A 69 -15.28 -1.28 6.59
N ASP A 70 -15.21 -0.03 6.11
CA ASP A 70 -14.27 0.36 5.07
C ASP A 70 -12.82 0.10 5.54
N PRO A 71 -12.00 -0.65 4.77
CA PRO A 71 -10.62 -0.94 5.15
C PRO A 71 -9.71 0.31 5.22
N LEU A 72 -10.11 1.40 4.56
CA LEU A 72 -9.34 2.64 4.57
C LEU A 72 -9.95 3.66 5.53
N PRO A 73 -9.24 4.06 6.60
CA PRO A 73 -9.71 5.12 7.47
C PRO A 73 -9.72 6.48 6.73
N PRO A 74 -10.47 7.47 7.25
CA PRO A 74 -10.44 8.85 6.76
C PRO A 74 -9.00 9.37 6.69
N MET A 75 -8.66 10.07 5.60
CA MET A 75 -7.31 10.60 5.44
C MET A 75 -7.09 11.76 6.39
N ASN A 76 -6.07 11.66 7.24
CA ASN A 76 -5.63 12.78 8.05
C ASN A 76 -4.44 13.46 7.36
N THR A 77 -4.69 14.67 6.87
CA THR A 77 -3.73 15.48 6.12
C THR A 77 -2.96 16.46 6.99
N VAL A 78 -3.16 16.45 8.31
CA VAL A 78 -2.44 17.33 9.24
C VAL A 78 -0.96 16.93 9.26
N PRO A 79 -0.04 17.86 8.93
CA PRO A 79 1.39 17.60 9.01
C PRO A 79 1.81 17.20 10.42
N ASN A 80 2.61 16.14 10.57
CA ASN A 80 3.09 15.67 11.87
C ASN A 80 4.49 16.22 12.25
N GLY A 81 5.07 17.07 11.39
CA GLY A 81 6.39 17.68 11.59
C GLY A 81 7.55 16.91 10.95
N LEU A 82 7.36 15.65 10.55
CA LEU A 82 8.36 14.89 9.80
C LEU A 82 8.41 15.36 8.34
N GLN A 83 9.62 15.45 7.80
CA GLN A 83 9.87 15.77 6.40
C GLN A 83 10.81 14.72 5.82
N CYS A 84 10.46 14.20 4.64
CA CYS A 84 11.24 13.19 3.92
C CYS A 84 11.56 13.68 2.50
N PRO A 85 12.65 13.21 1.89
CA PRO A 85 12.80 13.26 0.44
C PRO A 85 11.64 12.52 -0.22
N GLY A 86 11.03 13.12 -1.23
CA GLY A 86 9.94 12.54 -2.00
C GLY A 86 10.22 12.62 -3.48
N CYS A 87 9.92 11.53 -4.17
CA CYS A 87 9.99 11.46 -5.61
C CYS A 87 9.24 10.23 -6.14
N TYR A 88 8.97 10.24 -7.44
CA TYR A 88 8.54 9.06 -8.19
C TYR A 88 9.09 9.15 -9.61
N ALA A 89 9.69 8.07 -10.10
CA ALA A 89 10.16 7.95 -11.48
C ALA A 89 9.92 6.54 -12.02
N GLU A 90 9.50 6.49 -13.28
CA GLU A 90 9.39 5.27 -14.08
C GLU A 90 10.54 5.19 -15.08
N ASN A 91 10.90 3.96 -15.47
CA ASN A 91 12.04 3.67 -16.34
C ASN A 91 13.41 4.15 -15.82
N SER A 92 13.53 4.44 -14.52
CA SER A 92 14.75 4.94 -13.89
C SER A 92 14.95 4.34 -12.50
N TYR A 93 16.21 4.30 -12.04
CA TYR A 93 16.57 4.01 -10.63
C TYR A 93 16.83 5.27 -9.81
N GLN A 94 16.69 6.42 -10.44
CA GLN A 94 16.89 7.72 -9.83
C GLN A 94 15.75 8.65 -10.22
N CYS A 95 15.46 9.58 -9.34
CA CYS A 95 14.37 10.53 -9.45
C CYS A 95 14.87 11.89 -8.92
N SER A 96 14.26 12.98 -9.38
CA SER A 96 14.52 14.29 -8.76
C SER A 96 13.76 14.34 -7.44
N GLU A 97 14.49 14.62 -6.37
CA GLU A 97 13.92 14.70 -5.02
C GLU A 97 13.39 16.09 -4.73
N ASP A 98 12.21 16.12 -4.10
CA ASP A 98 11.64 17.29 -3.45
C ASP A 98 11.37 16.98 -1.97
N THR A 99 11.13 18.02 -1.16
CA THR A 99 10.78 17.80 0.25
C THR A 99 9.28 17.57 0.41
N VAL A 100 8.91 16.45 1.04
CA VAL A 100 7.52 16.09 1.35
C VAL A 100 7.27 16.20 2.84
N ARG A 101 6.15 16.85 3.21
CA ARG A 101 5.69 16.93 4.59
C ARG A 101 4.80 15.72 4.89
N CYS A 102 5.22 14.92 5.85
CA CYS A 102 4.48 13.74 6.26
C CYS A 102 3.28 14.13 7.12
N THR A 103 2.22 13.33 7.05
CA THR A 103 0.96 13.60 7.76
C THR A 103 0.63 12.51 8.75
N ALA A 104 0.06 12.90 9.90
CA ALA A 104 -0.50 12.01 10.91
C ALA A 104 0.27 10.68 11.11
N ALA A 105 -0.24 9.59 10.54
CA ALA A 105 0.27 8.22 10.70
C ALA A 105 1.59 7.93 9.96
N GLN A 106 2.03 8.82 9.06
CA GLN A 106 3.26 8.67 8.29
C GLN A 106 4.48 9.03 9.13
N THR A 107 4.97 8.08 9.92
CA THR A 107 6.05 8.26 10.89
C THR A 107 7.43 7.84 10.37
N GLN A 108 7.51 7.33 9.13
CA GLN A 108 8.73 6.81 8.54
C GLN A 108 9.01 7.44 7.17
N CYS A 109 10.28 7.51 6.78
CA CYS A 109 10.70 7.78 5.41
C CYS A 109 11.05 6.47 4.70
N PHE A 110 10.75 6.35 3.41
CA PHE A 110 11.21 5.23 2.58
C PHE A 110 12.01 5.71 1.39
N ASP A 111 12.90 4.84 0.92
CA ASP A 111 13.69 4.99 -0.30
C ASP A 111 13.75 3.63 -1.00
N ILE A 112 13.06 3.52 -2.12
CA ILE A 112 12.91 2.27 -2.86
C ILE A 112 13.23 2.53 -4.32
N ALA A 113 14.27 1.88 -4.83
CA ALA A 113 14.55 1.77 -6.24
C ALA A 113 14.66 0.30 -6.63
N GLY A 114 14.06 -0.10 -7.75
CA GLY A 114 13.98 -1.51 -8.11
C GLY A 114 13.46 -1.76 -9.52
N LYS A 115 13.46 -3.03 -9.91
CA LYS A 115 12.73 -3.51 -11.09
C LYS A 115 11.43 -4.12 -10.59
N ILE A 116 10.31 -3.65 -11.12
CA ILE A 116 9.00 -4.25 -10.94
C ILE A 116 8.58 -4.89 -12.25
N THR A 117 7.94 -6.05 -12.20
CA THR A 117 7.42 -6.71 -13.39
C THR A 117 5.92 -6.52 -13.41
N ILE A 118 5.40 -5.79 -14.40
CA ILE A 118 3.96 -5.66 -14.61
C ILE A 118 3.59 -6.53 -15.81
N GLY A 119 3.08 -7.74 -15.53
CA GLY A 119 2.83 -8.75 -16.55
C GLY A 119 4.13 -9.31 -17.15
N ILE A 120 4.42 -8.99 -18.42
CA ILE A 120 5.67 -9.40 -19.11
C ILE A 120 6.69 -8.25 -19.23
N LEU A 121 6.35 -7.05 -18.77
CA LEU A 121 7.17 -5.86 -18.95
C LEU A 121 7.97 -5.57 -17.67
N PRO A 122 9.32 -5.67 -17.70
CA PRO A 122 10.14 -5.20 -16.60
C PRO A 122 10.20 -3.66 -16.64
N LEU A 123 9.75 -3.02 -15.58
CA LEU A 123 9.80 -1.58 -15.38
C LEU A 123 10.80 -1.25 -14.27
N LYS A 124 11.71 -0.32 -14.54
CA LYS A 124 12.56 0.26 -13.50
C LYS A 124 11.77 1.34 -12.78
N THR A 125 11.85 1.39 -11.47
CA THR A 125 11.19 2.44 -10.68
C THR A 125 12.12 2.94 -9.59
N ALA A 126 11.97 4.22 -9.26
CA ALA A 126 12.55 4.86 -8.10
C ALA A 126 11.49 5.69 -7.41
N SER A 127 11.41 5.57 -6.09
CA SER A 127 10.37 6.19 -5.29
C SER A 127 10.88 6.48 -3.89
N LYS A 128 10.57 7.66 -3.38
CA LYS A 128 10.88 8.07 -2.01
C LYS A 128 9.69 8.77 -1.42
N GLY A 129 9.59 8.81 -0.10
CA GLY A 129 8.55 9.58 0.55
C GLY A 129 8.29 9.23 1.99
N CYS A 130 7.10 9.60 2.45
CA CYS A 130 6.61 9.30 3.79
C CYS A 130 5.78 8.02 3.79
N THR A 131 5.92 7.18 4.80
CA THR A 131 5.11 5.96 4.99
C THR A 131 4.76 5.71 6.46
N THR A 132 3.82 4.81 6.71
CA THR A 132 3.49 4.28 8.03
C THR A 132 4.48 3.18 8.42
N GLU A 133 4.70 2.98 9.72
CA GLU A 133 5.57 1.89 10.21
C GLU A 133 5.12 0.49 9.75
N SER A 134 3.80 0.30 9.59
CA SER A 134 3.19 -0.95 9.10
C SER A 134 3.73 -1.42 7.75
N GLU A 135 4.14 -0.50 6.88
CA GLU A 135 4.73 -0.83 5.58
C GLU A 135 6.11 -1.48 5.72
N CYS A 136 6.92 -1.01 6.69
CA CYS A 136 8.26 -1.55 6.93
C CYS A 136 8.22 -2.95 7.54
N THR A 137 7.15 -3.27 8.28
CA THR A 137 6.96 -4.57 8.94
C THR A 137 6.10 -5.55 8.13
N ALA A 138 5.49 -5.10 7.04
CA ALA A 138 4.61 -5.93 6.22
C ALA A 138 5.38 -7.13 5.65
N PRO A 139 4.84 -8.36 5.74
CA PRO A 139 5.47 -9.53 5.14
C PRO A 139 5.67 -9.31 3.63
N LYS A 140 6.92 -9.36 3.16
CA LYS A 140 7.22 -9.34 1.72
C LYS A 140 6.47 -10.49 1.04
N GLY A 141 5.57 -10.19 0.11
CA GLY A 141 4.88 -11.20 -0.70
C GLY A 141 3.43 -11.53 -0.32
N VAL A 142 2.65 -10.59 0.22
CA VAL A 142 1.19 -10.73 0.21
C VAL A 142 0.71 -10.79 -1.26
N LYS A 143 0.40 -12.00 -1.72
CA LYS A 143 -0.09 -12.35 -3.08
C LYS A 143 -1.44 -11.69 -3.41
N GLY A 144 -1.36 -10.38 -3.61
CA GLY A 144 -2.36 -9.44 -4.12
C GLY A 144 -1.69 -8.25 -4.80
N PHE A 145 -0.41 -8.01 -4.49
CA PHE A 145 0.55 -7.30 -5.33
C PHE A 145 1.31 -8.33 -6.18
N ASP A 146 0.99 -8.45 -7.47
CA ASP A 146 2.00 -8.83 -8.48
C ASP A 146 2.88 -7.59 -8.70
N VAL A 147 3.64 -7.24 -7.67
CA VAL A 147 4.82 -6.41 -7.78
C VAL A 147 5.88 -7.23 -7.08
N ASP A 148 6.60 -8.03 -7.86
CA ASP A 148 7.87 -8.57 -7.42
C ASP A 148 8.79 -7.38 -7.12
N ILE A 149 8.77 -6.88 -5.89
CA ILE A 149 9.80 -5.96 -5.40
C ILE A 149 11.03 -6.82 -5.18
N VAL A 150 11.77 -7.07 -6.27
CA VAL A 150 13.09 -7.68 -6.19
C VAL A 150 13.99 -6.63 -5.54
N THR A 151 14.15 -6.73 -4.23
CA THR A 151 15.19 -6.02 -3.49
C THR A 151 16.51 -6.74 -3.80
N PHE A 152 17.47 -6.05 -4.40
CA PHE A 152 18.84 -6.57 -4.49
C PHE A 152 19.65 -6.01 -3.31
N GLU A 153 20.35 -6.91 -2.62
CA GLU A 153 21.46 -6.60 -1.70
C GLU A 153 22.61 -5.90 -2.42
#